data_AF-A0A154BVQ6-F1
#
_entry.id   AF-A0A154BVQ6-F1
#
_cell.length_a   1.000
_cell.length_b   1.000
_cell.length_c   1.000
_cell.angle_alpha   90.00
_cell.angle_beta   90.00
_cell.angle_gamma   90.00
#
_symmetry.space_group_name_H-M   'P 1'
#
loop_
_entity.id
_entity.type
_entity.pdbx_description
1 polymer ?
#
loop_
_entity_poly.entity_id
_entity_poly.type
_entity_poly.pdbx_seq_one_letter_code
_entity_poly.pdbx_strand_id
1 'polypeptide(L)'
;MKSKKRLALFTVVAVIQLAIVLYMAWQWEDILQTGQRFEWETAPVDPYDAFKGRYIDLGFKERSGPVMDNAKFAYGQKAYAIIGKNADGKAIISGVSAKQPAGKPYVKVKVTYVENGKAHVQLPFRRYYLPEHWAALAETAYRESAGKTGVAAVRLKNGYGVVEELYIGDKTLDEYLRNSLSKK
;
A
#
# COMPACT_ATOMS: atom_id res chain seq x y z
N MET A 1 1.74 21.06 45.65
CA MET A 1 2.52 21.35 44.41
C MET A 1 2.91 20.11 43.60
N LYS A 2 3.26 18.96 44.21
CA LYS A 2 3.62 17.72 43.47
C LYS A 2 2.47 17.14 42.61
N SER A 3 1.22 17.24 43.06
CA SER A 3 0.04 16.79 42.31
C SER A 3 -0.23 17.62 41.04
N LYS A 4 -0.12 18.96 41.12
CA LYS A 4 -0.28 19.86 39.96
C LYS A 4 0.77 19.59 38.86
N LYS A 5 2.02 19.30 39.24
CA LYS A 5 3.09 18.92 38.30
C LYS A 5 2.82 17.54 37.64
N ARG A 6 2.31 16.57 38.40
CA ARG A 6 1.90 15.26 37.87
C ARG A 6 0.69 15.37 36.92
N LEU A 7 -0.29 16.22 37.26
CA LEU A 7 -1.44 16.49 36.42
C LEU A 7 -1.03 17.16 35.09
N ALA A 8 -0.15 18.18 35.15
CA ALA A 8 0.38 18.82 33.96
C ALA A 8 1.14 17.83 33.06
N LEU A 9 1.99 16.98 33.64
CA LEU A 9 2.69 15.93 32.90
C LEU A 9 1.70 14.94 32.25
N PHE A 10 0.67 14.52 32.98
CA PHE A 10 -0.38 13.64 32.46
C PHE A 10 -1.11 14.27 31.27
N THR A 11 -1.49 15.55 31.37
CA THR A 11 -2.13 16.28 30.26
C THR A 11 -1.21 16.38 29.05
N VAL A 12 0.07 16.68 29.24
CA VAL A 12 1.05 16.74 28.13
C VAL A 12 1.15 15.39 27.42
N VAL A 13 1.28 14.29 28.18
CA VAL A 13 1.33 12.94 27.60
C VAL A 13 0.04 12.61 26.84
N ALA A 14 -1.13 12.94 27.40
CA ALA A 14 -2.41 12.72 26.73
C ALA A 14 -2.53 13.50 25.42
N VAL A 15 -2.08 14.77 25.38
CA VAL A 15 -2.06 15.58 24.16
C VAL A 15 -1.10 15.00 23.13
N ILE A 16 0.10 14.57 23.54
CA ILE A 16 1.05 13.92 22.63
C ILE A 16 0.46 12.64 22.04
N GLN A 17 -0.21 11.81 22.85
CA GLN A 17 -0.86 10.59 22.38
C GLN A 17 -1.95 10.88 21.34
N LEU A 18 -2.81 11.87 21.58
CA LEU A 18 -3.84 12.29 20.62
C LEU A 18 -3.23 12.87 19.34
N ALA A 19 -2.19 13.70 19.47
CA ALA A 19 -1.51 14.30 18.33
C ALA A 19 -0.88 13.25 17.40
N ILE A 20 -0.32 12.16 17.95
CA ILE A 20 0.24 11.06 17.13
C ILE A 20 -0.86 10.39 16.30
N VAL A 21 -2.01 10.06 16.90
CA VAL A 21 -3.12 9.40 16.18
C VAL A 21 -3.70 10.32 15.10
N LEU A 22 -3.90 11.60 15.41
CA LEU A 22 -4.37 12.59 14.45
C LEU A 22 -3.38 12.80 13.29
N TYR A 23 -2.08 12.85 13.60
CA TYR A 23 -1.04 12.96 12.58
C TYR A 23 -1.03 11.75 11.64
N MET A 24 -1.21 10.54 12.17
CA MET A 24 -1.31 9.32 11.33
C MET A 24 -2.49 9.40 10.36
N ALA A 25 -3.66 9.83 10.83
CA ALA A 25 -4.84 9.98 9.98
C ALA A 25 -4.64 11.08 8.91
N TRP A 26 -4.11 12.24 9.32
CA TRP A 26 -3.84 13.34 8.41
C TRP A 26 -2.79 12.96 7.34
N GLN A 27 -1.74 12.23 7.72
CA GLN A 27 -0.72 11.78 6.76
C GLN A 27 -1.34 10.86 5.69
N TRP A 28 -2.28 9.99 6.06
CA TRP A 28 -2.96 9.12 5.09
C TRP A 28 -3.79 9.92 4.09
N GLU A 29 -4.57 10.88 4.58
CA GLU A 29 -5.39 11.77 3.74
C GLU A 29 -4.51 12.64 2.83
N ASP A 30 -3.44 13.20 3.37
CA ASP A 30 -2.48 14.00 2.61
C ASP A 30 -1.81 13.19 1.48
N ILE A 31 -1.46 11.91 1.73
CA ILE A 31 -0.96 11.01 0.68
C ILE A 31 -2.03 10.74 -0.37
N LEU A 32 -3.30 10.54 0.03
CA LEU A 32 -4.40 10.30 -0.91
C LEU A 32 -4.69 11.51 -1.78
N GLN A 33 -4.58 12.74 -1.26
CA GLN A 33 -4.90 13.95 -2.02
C GLN A 33 -3.73 14.43 -2.88
N THR A 34 -2.52 14.44 -2.32
CA THR A 34 -1.34 15.09 -2.94
C THR A 34 -0.27 14.12 -3.41
N GLY A 35 -0.39 12.84 -3.05
CA GLY A 35 0.55 11.81 -3.48
C GLY A 35 0.45 11.50 -4.96
N GLN A 36 1.59 11.12 -5.55
CA GLN A 36 1.67 10.74 -6.95
C GLN A 36 1.03 9.37 -7.15
N ARG A 37 0.05 9.28 -8.06
CA ARG A 37 -0.69 8.06 -8.37
C ARG A 37 0.10 7.15 -9.31
N PHE A 38 0.13 5.86 -8.95
CA PHE A 38 0.80 4.79 -9.67
C PHE A 38 -0.10 3.56 -9.72
N GLU A 39 -0.14 2.90 -10.87
CA GLU A 39 -0.97 1.70 -11.07
C GLU A 39 -0.11 0.47 -11.08
N TRP A 40 -0.23 -0.38 -10.06
CA TRP A 40 0.50 -1.64 -10.00
C TRP A 40 -0.33 -2.80 -10.48
N GLU A 41 0.28 -3.66 -11.30
CA GLU A 41 -0.32 -4.95 -11.59
C GLU A 41 -0.25 -5.88 -10.37
N THR A 42 -1.42 -6.37 -9.99
CA THR A 42 -1.55 -7.44 -9.03
C THR A 42 -1.77 -8.75 -9.78
N ALA A 43 -1.30 -9.85 -9.19
CA ALA A 43 -1.77 -11.18 -9.50
C ALA A 43 -3.31 -11.22 -9.40
N PRO A 44 -3.95 -12.25 -9.99
CA PRO A 44 -5.37 -12.47 -9.79
C PRO A 44 -5.72 -12.28 -8.32
N VAL A 45 -6.68 -11.41 -8.07
CA VAL A 45 -7.09 -11.05 -6.71
C VAL A 45 -7.59 -12.34 -6.04
N ASP A 46 -6.84 -12.84 -5.08
CA ASP A 46 -7.16 -14.05 -4.31
C ASP A 46 -7.74 -13.63 -2.95
N PRO A 47 -9.07 -13.70 -2.75
CA PRO A 47 -9.70 -13.33 -1.48
C PRO A 47 -9.59 -14.47 -0.48
N TYR A 48 -8.75 -14.27 0.52
CA TYR A 48 -8.75 -15.02 1.78
C TYR A 48 -8.86 -13.97 2.89
N ASP A 49 -9.79 -13.92 3.84
CA ASP A 49 -10.82 -14.83 4.36
C ASP A 49 -11.97 -13.93 4.85
N ALA A 50 -13.12 -13.95 4.18
CA ALA A 50 -14.26 -13.08 4.51
C ALA A 50 -14.87 -13.35 5.90
N PHE A 51 -14.47 -14.43 6.58
CA PHE A 51 -14.90 -14.78 7.94
C PHE A 51 -13.91 -14.32 9.03
N LYS A 52 -12.67 -13.94 8.69
CA LYS A 52 -11.63 -13.54 9.67
C LYS A 52 -11.19 -12.07 9.62
N GLY A 53 -11.77 -11.27 8.74
CA GLY A 53 -11.55 -9.81 8.67
C GLY A 53 -11.44 -9.28 7.24
N ARG A 54 -12.01 -8.10 6.98
CA ARG A 54 -12.31 -7.56 5.63
C ARG A 54 -11.12 -6.83 5.01
N TYR A 55 -10.17 -7.58 4.50
CA TYR A 55 -9.14 -7.05 3.61
C TYR A 55 -8.89 -7.98 2.42
N ILE A 56 -8.48 -7.40 1.30
CA ILE A 56 -7.95 -8.13 0.14
C ILE A 56 -6.42 -8.10 0.24
N ASP A 57 -5.76 -9.26 0.22
CA ASP A 57 -4.29 -9.33 0.08
C ASP A 57 -3.90 -9.12 -1.39
N LEU A 58 -3.13 -8.08 -1.63
CA LEU A 58 -2.68 -7.68 -2.96
C LEU A 58 -1.35 -8.36 -3.25
N GLY A 59 -1.40 -9.38 -4.11
CA GLY A 59 -0.21 -10.04 -4.61
C GLY A 59 0.41 -9.25 -5.76
N PHE A 60 1.35 -8.35 -5.49
CA PHE A 60 2.04 -7.60 -6.57
C PHE A 60 2.91 -8.53 -7.43
N LYS A 61 2.78 -8.45 -8.76
CA LYS A 61 3.60 -9.25 -9.69
C LYS A 61 5.06 -8.80 -9.65
N GLU A 62 5.29 -7.51 -9.72
CA GLU A 62 6.63 -6.93 -9.66
C GLU A 62 7.04 -6.56 -8.24
N ARG A 63 7.86 -7.44 -7.63
CA ARG A 63 8.43 -7.26 -6.29
C ARG A 63 9.95 -7.27 -6.29
N SER A 64 10.58 -7.09 -7.45
CA SER A 64 12.02 -7.12 -7.60
C SER A 64 12.50 -5.98 -8.48
N GLY A 65 13.65 -5.39 -8.14
CA GLY A 65 14.29 -4.36 -8.95
C GLY A 65 15.81 -4.46 -8.89
N PRO A 66 16.54 -3.87 -9.85
CA PRO A 66 18.00 -3.89 -9.86
C PRO A 66 18.57 -3.21 -8.61
N VAL A 67 19.60 -3.81 -8.02
CA VAL A 67 20.33 -3.21 -6.91
C VAL A 67 21.15 -2.03 -7.43
N MET A 68 20.92 -0.85 -6.86
CA MET A 68 21.74 0.33 -7.13
C MET A 68 22.93 0.38 -6.16
N ASP A 69 23.97 1.10 -6.56
CA ASP A 69 25.15 1.40 -5.73
C ASP A 69 25.96 0.17 -5.27
N ASN A 70 25.78 -0.99 -5.93
CA ASN A 70 26.38 -2.28 -5.56
C ASN A 70 26.19 -2.61 -4.06
N ALA A 71 25.08 -2.14 -3.48
CA ALA A 71 24.80 -2.26 -2.06
C ALA A 71 24.50 -3.72 -1.70
N LYS A 72 25.25 -4.27 -0.74
CA LYS A 72 24.96 -5.59 -0.17
C LYS A 72 23.81 -5.44 0.84
N PHE A 73 22.64 -5.93 0.49
CA PHE A 73 21.48 -5.93 1.38
C PHE A 73 21.42 -7.22 2.20
N ALA A 74 21.20 -7.08 3.51
CA ALA A 74 20.87 -8.19 4.38
C ALA A 74 19.36 -8.49 4.37
N TYR A 75 18.98 -9.72 4.70
CA TYR A 75 17.59 -10.11 4.89
C TYR A 75 16.91 -9.19 5.93
N GLY A 76 15.74 -8.66 5.59
CA GLY A 76 14.95 -7.76 6.44
C GLY A 76 15.47 -6.32 6.51
N GLN A 77 16.56 -5.99 5.82
CA GLN A 77 17.12 -4.64 5.82
C GLN A 77 16.14 -3.66 5.16
N LYS A 78 15.98 -2.48 5.77
CA LYS A 78 15.18 -1.39 5.20
C LYS A 78 15.94 -0.79 4.01
N ALA A 79 15.25 -0.62 2.90
CA ALA A 79 15.77 -0.01 1.68
C ALA A 79 14.71 0.90 1.04
N TYR A 80 15.11 1.64 0.02
CA TYR A 80 14.27 2.55 -0.75
C TYR A 80 14.13 1.99 -2.17
N ALA A 81 12.91 1.58 -2.51
CA ALA A 81 12.57 1.18 -3.87
C ALA A 81 12.16 2.41 -4.66
N ILE A 82 12.88 2.70 -5.74
CA ILE A 82 12.58 3.79 -6.67
C ILE A 82 11.53 3.30 -7.66
N ILE A 83 10.43 4.02 -7.76
CA ILE A 83 9.30 3.64 -8.60
C ILE A 83 9.40 4.34 -9.95
N GLY A 84 9.25 3.56 -11.01
CA GLY A 84 9.13 4.03 -12.38
C GLY A 84 7.78 3.62 -12.98
N LYS A 85 7.61 3.93 -14.26
CA LYS A 85 6.49 3.42 -15.07
C LYS A 85 7.05 2.61 -16.25
N ASN A 86 6.39 1.52 -16.61
CA ASN A 86 6.69 0.75 -17.81
C ASN A 86 6.04 1.37 -19.05
N ALA A 87 6.26 0.76 -20.23
CA ALA A 87 5.64 1.15 -21.49
C ALA A 87 4.10 1.21 -21.41
N ASP A 88 3.48 0.30 -20.65
CA ASP A 88 2.03 0.24 -20.42
C ASP A 88 1.53 1.24 -19.35
N GLY A 89 2.40 2.13 -18.87
CA GLY A 89 2.07 3.10 -17.81
C GLY A 89 1.96 2.50 -16.40
N LYS A 90 2.15 1.18 -16.27
CA LYS A 90 2.13 0.45 -14.98
C LYS A 90 3.38 0.69 -14.16
N ALA A 91 3.23 0.67 -12.85
CA ALA A 91 4.26 1.00 -11.90
C ALA A 91 5.23 -0.17 -11.70
N ILE A 92 6.53 0.14 -11.82
CA ILE A 92 7.61 -0.84 -11.76
C ILE A 92 8.69 -0.40 -10.78
N ILE A 93 9.43 -1.37 -10.23
CA ILE A 93 10.58 -1.07 -9.37
C ILE A 93 11.81 -0.85 -10.27
N SER A 94 12.07 0.42 -10.58
CA SER A 94 13.22 0.84 -11.41
C SER A 94 14.57 0.60 -10.74
N GLY A 95 14.61 0.47 -9.42
CA GLY A 95 15.76 -0.04 -8.67
C GLY A 95 15.64 0.17 -7.17
N VAL A 96 16.58 -0.42 -6.43
CA VAL A 96 16.58 -0.45 -4.97
C VAL A 96 17.90 0.12 -4.46
N SER A 97 17.84 1.18 -3.65
CA SER A 97 19.01 1.80 -3.01
C SER A 97 18.90 1.74 -1.49
N ALA A 98 20.06 1.68 -0.82
CA ALA A 98 20.15 1.81 0.62
C ALA A 98 19.96 3.26 1.09
N LYS A 99 20.20 4.24 0.19
CA LYS A 99 20.06 5.66 0.48
C LYS A 99 18.75 6.19 -0.10
N GLN A 100 18.22 7.24 0.53
CA GLN A 100 17.02 7.90 0.04
C GLN A 100 17.31 8.59 -1.30
N PRO A 101 16.55 8.29 -2.36
CA PRO A 101 16.71 8.94 -3.66
C PRO A 101 16.17 10.38 -3.59
N ALA A 102 16.93 11.33 -4.14
CA ALA A 102 16.50 12.72 -4.27
C ALA A 102 15.73 12.91 -5.60
N GLY A 103 14.56 13.56 -5.52
CA GLY A 103 13.78 13.96 -6.70
C GLY A 103 13.09 12.84 -7.49
N LYS A 104 13.19 11.57 -7.05
CA LYS A 104 12.47 10.44 -7.66
C LYS A 104 11.39 9.90 -6.71
N PRO A 105 10.25 9.42 -7.22
CA PRO A 105 9.25 8.76 -6.39
C PRO A 105 9.81 7.46 -5.84
N TYR A 106 9.62 7.23 -4.54
CA TYR A 106 10.17 6.07 -3.85
C TYR A 106 9.23 5.57 -2.76
N VAL A 107 9.42 4.31 -2.37
CA VAL A 107 8.73 3.67 -1.26
C VAL A 107 9.73 2.96 -0.35
N LYS A 108 9.52 3.06 0.97
CA LYS A 108 10.29 2.33 1.98
C LYS A 108 9.88 0.87 1.95
N VAL A 109 10.84 -0.02 1.73
CA VAL A 109 10.61 -1.47 1.63
C VAL A 109 11.57 -2.23 2.53
N LYS A 110 11.27 -3.50 2.75
CA LYS A 110 12.22 -4.45 3.37
C LYS A 110 12.77 -5.36 2.29
N VAL A 111 14.08 -5.51 2.22
CA VAL A 111 14.71 -6.48 1.31
C VAL A 111 14.53 -7.87 1.89
N THR A 112 14.01 -8.79 1.08
CA THR A 112 13.90 -10.20 1.45
C THR A 112 15.21 -10.90 1.07
N TYR A 113 15.56 -10.90 -0.22
CA TYR A 113 16.79 -11.51 -0.71
C TYR A 113 17.29 -10.77 -1.96
N VAL A 114 18.54 -11.03 -2.32
CA VAL A 114 19.15 -10.52 -3.56
C VAL A 114 19.57 -11.71 -4.39
N GLU A 115 19.10 -11.74 -5.64
CA GLU A 115 19.40 -12.81 -6.60
C GLU A 115 19.72 -12.18 -7.96
N ASN A 116 20.80 -12.62 -8.61
CA ASN A 116 21.20 -12.15 -9.94
C ASN A 116 21.25 -10.61 -10.10
N GLY A 117 21.71 -9.90 -9.05
CA GLY A 117 21.78 -8.43 -9.04
C GLY A 117 20.42 -7.72 -8.86
N LYS A 118 19.33 -8.46 -8.61
CA LYS A 118 18.00 -7.93 -8.30
C LYS A 118 17.67 -8.13 -6.83
N ALA A 119 17.24 -7.07 -6.17
CA ALA A 119 16.71 -7.13 -4.81
C ALA A 119 15.21 -7.43 -4.86
N HIS A 120 14.82 -8.52 -4.22
CA HIS A 120 13.42 -8.84 -3.95
C HIS A 120 13.00 -8.14 -2.68
N VAL A 121 11.89 -7.42 -2.75
CA VAL A 121 11.44 -6.54 -1.68
C VAL A 121 10.01 -6.83 -1.28
N GLN A 122 9.73 -6.61 0.01
CA GLN A 122 8.39 -6.63 0.54
C GLN A 122 7.83 -5.20 0.52
N LEU A 123 6.77 -5.00 -0.28
CA LEU A 123 6.02 -3.76 -0.31
C LEU A 123 5.25 -3.58 1.01
N PRO A 124 5.20 -2.35 1.57
CA PRO A 124 4.56 -2.08 2.85
C PRO A 124 3.03 -2.04 2.75
N PHE A 125 2.48 -1.84 1.55
CA PHE A 125 1.06 -1.90 1.26
C PHE A 125 0.75 -3.25 0.63
N ARG A 126 -0.02 -4.07 1.33
CA ARG A 126 -0.49 -5.38 0.84
C ARG A 126 -1.98 -5.58 1.07
N ARG A 127 -2.62 -4.75 1.88
CA ARG A 127 -4.01 -4.95 2.32
C ARG A 127 -4.86 -3.80 1.82
N TYR A 128 -5.95 -4.13 1.14
CA TYR A 128 -7.00 -3.19 0.82
C TYR A 128 -8.20 -3.47 1.72
N TYR A 129 -8.55 -2.51 2.58
CA TYR A 129 -9.62 -2.67 3.57
C TYR A 129 -10.97 -2.31 2.97
N LEU A 130 -11.97 -3.15 3.20
CA LEU A 130 -13.34 -2.94 2.72
C LEU A 130 -14.29 -2.78 3.90
N PRO A 131 -15.21 -1.80 3.88
CA PRO A 131 -16.24 -1.71 4.88
C PRO A 131 -17.16 -2.93 4.85
N GLU A 132 -17.42 -3.50 6.02
CA GLU A 132 -18.78 -3.84 6.45
C GLU A 132 -19.71 -4.44 5.37
N HIS A 133 -20.81 -3.73 5.21
CA HIS A 133 -21.85 -3.88 4.20
C HIS A 133 -21.42 -4.24 2.76
N TRP A 134 -20.18 -3.99 2.34
CA TRP A 134 -19.69 -4.35 1.00
C TRP A 134 -19.21 -5.80 0.87
N ALA A 135 -19.02 -6.53 1.98
CA ALA A 135 -18.42 -7.87 1.96
C ALA A 135 -19.20 -8.89 1.12
N ALA A 136 -20.54 -8.93 1.24
CA ALA A 136 -21.38 -9.85 0.46
C ALA A 136 -21.37 -9.52 -1.05
N LEU A 137 -21.21 -8.24 -1.38
CA LEU A 137 -21.15 -7.76 -2.76
C LEU A 137 -19.76 -8.02 -3.38
N ALA A 138 -18.71 -7.94 -2.57
CA ALA A 138 -17.35 -8.27 -2.96
C ALA A 138 -17.22 -9.75 -3.34
N GLU A 139 -17.92 -10.65 -2.63
CA GLU A 139 -17.97 -12.09 -2.97
C GLU A 139 -18.61 -12.35 -4.34
N THR A 140 -19.66 -11.59 -4.68
CA THR A 140 -20.32 -11.69 -5.99
C THR A 140 -19.44 -11.14 -7.10
N ALA A 141 -18.88 -9.94 -6.92
CA ALA A 141 -17.92 -9.35 -7.86
C ALA A 141 -16.70 -10.26 -8.08
N TYR A 142 -16.26 -10.95 -7.02
CA TYR A 142 -15.20 -11.94 -7.09
C TYR A 142 -15.57 -13.16 -7.93
N ARG A 143 -16.75 -13.75 -7.73
CA ARG A 143 -17.17 -14.92 -8.53
C ARG A 143 -17.22 -14.61 -10.02
N GLU A 144 -17.57 -13.38 -10.38
CA GLU A 144 -17.61 -12.89 -11.77
C GLU A 144 -16.24 -12.46 -12.34
N SER A 145 -15.22 -12.38 -11.48
CA SER A 145 -13.89 -11.88 -11.85
C SER A 145 -12.75 -12.84 -11.51
N ALA A 146 -13.05 -14.04 -11.03
CA ALA A 146 -12.07 -15.09 -10.77
C ALA A 146 -11.18 -15.31 -12.00
N GLY A 147 -9.86 -15.20 -11.79
CA GLY A 147 -8.85 -15.33 -12.86
C GLY A 147 -8.53 -14.04 -13.63
N LYS A 148 -9.23 -12.91 -13.38
CA LYS A 148 -8.88 -11.62 -13.98
C LYS A 148 -7.70 -10.98 -13.25
N THR A 149 -6.82 -10.33 -14.01
CA THR A 149 -5.72 -9.54 -13.45
C THR A 149 -6.30 -8.32 -12.73
N GLY A 150 -5.80 -8.04 -11.53
CA GLY A 150 -6.12 -6.83 -10.78
C GLY A 150 -5.11 -5.73 -11.05
N VAL A 151 -5.54 -4.48 -10.95
CA VAL A 151 -4.66 -3.31 -10.95
C VAL A 151 -4.93 -2.52 -9.68
N ALA A 152 -3.94 -2.35 -8.82
CA ALA A 152 -4.06 -1.52 -7.63
C ALA A 152 -3.50 -0.13 -7.92
N ALA A 153 -4.34 0.90 -7.82
CA ALA A 153 -3.90 2.29 -7.81
C ALA A 153 -3.40 2.64 -6.42
N VAL A 154 -2.14 3.04 -6.32
CA VAL A 154 -1.47 3.37 -5.07
C VAL A 154 -0.86 4.77 -5.22
N ARG A 155 -1.05 5.59 -4.19
CA ARG A 155 -0.44 6.91 -4.11
C ARG A 155 0.79 6.90 -3.25
N LEU A 156 1.86 7.49 -3.78
CA LEU A 156 3.15 7.59 -3.11
C LEU A 156 3.46 9.03 -2.70
N LYS A 157 3.93 9.20 -1.47
CA LYS A 157 4.49 10.47 -0.98
C LYS A 157 5.48 10.19 0.16
N ASN A 158 6.66 10.82 0.10
CA ASN A 158 7.67 10.78 1.16
C ASN A 158 8.07 9.35 1.63
N GLY A 159 8.06 8.36 0.73
CA GLY A 159 8.40 6.98 1.05
C GLY A 159 7.27 6.13 1.60
N TYR A 160 6.06 6.69 1.72
CA TYR A 160 4.84 5.98 2.11
C TYR A 160 3.98 5.73 0.87
N GLY A 161 3.27 4.60 0.88
CA GLY A 161 2.30 4.26 -0.16
C GLY A 161 0.97 3.85 0.45
N VAL A 162 -0.12 4.41 -0.09
CA VAL A 162 -1.49 4.11 0.31
C VAL A 162 -2.26 3.62 -0.92
N VAL A 163 -2.95 2.49 -0.78
CA VAL A 163 -3.82 1.96 -1.85
C VAL A 163 -5.07 2.84 -1.90
N GLU A 164 -5.27 3.52 -3.02
CA GLU A 164 -6.42 4.39 -3.26
C GLU A 164 -7.59 3.54 -3.78
N GLU A 165 -7.36 2.76 -4.84
CA GLU A 165 -8.40 1.99 -5.54
C GLU A 165 -7.87 0.65 -6.03
N LEU A 166 -8.77 -0.32 -6.17
CA LEU A 166 -8.52 -1.59 -6.81
C LEU A 166 -9.39 -1.72 -8.06
N TYR A 167 -8.79 -2.02 -9.19
CA TYR A 167 -9.43 -2.29 -10.47
C TYR A 167 -9.41 -3.78 -10.75
N ILE A 168 -10.51 -4.27 -11.31
CA ILE A 168 -10.67 -5.66 -11.72
C ILE A 168 -11.13 -5.64 -13.18
N GLY A 169 -10.20 -5.90 -14.11
CA GLY A 169 -10.44 -5.56 -15.52
C GLY A 169 -10.60 -4.05 -15.70
N ASP A 170 -11.69 -3.63 -16.35
CA ASP A 170 -11.94 -2.22 -16.71
C ASP A 170 -12.77 -1.42 -15.69
N LYS A 171 -13.20 -2.05 -14.59
CA LYS A 171 -14.04 -1.41 -13.57
C LYS A 171 -13.33 -1.35 -12.22
N THR A 172 -13.61 -0.32 -11.45
CA THR A 172 -13.19 -0.26 -10.05
C THR A 172 -13.98 -1.27 -9.23
N LEU A 173 -13.39 -1.73 -8.11
CA LEU A 173 -14.10 -2.54 -7.14
C LEU A 173 -15.34 -1.79 -6.61
N ASP A 174 -15.24 -0.48 -6.37
CA ASP A 174 -16.39 0.34 -5.94
C ASP A 174 -17.53 0.34 -6.97
N GLU A 175 -17.23 0.45 -8.26
CA GLU A 175 -18.24 0.36 -9.33
C GLU A 175 -18.86 -1.02 -9.45
N TYR A 176 -18.06 -2.09 -9.29
CA TYR A 176 -18.57 -3.45 -9.22
C TYR A 176 -19.56 -3.61 -8.07
N LEU A 177 -19.18 -3.10 -6.90
CA LEU A 177 -19.97 -3.11 -5.69
C LEU A 177 -21.28 -2.31 -5.86
N ARG A 178 -21.25 -1.10 -6.42
CA ARG A 178 -22.46 -0.29 -6.68
C ARG A 178 -23.39 -0.89 -7.74
N ASN A 179 -22.86 -1.44 -8.82
CA ASN A 179 -23.68 -2.04 -9.87
C ASN A 179 -24.40 -3.31 -9.38
N SER A 180 -23.79 -4.07 -8.47
CA SER A 180 -24.43 -5.23 -7.85
C SER A 180 -25.60 -4.87 -6.94
N LEU A 181 -25.65 -3.65 -6.40
CA LEU A 181 -26.80 -3.12 -5.66
C LEU A 181 -27.97 -2.73 -6.56
N SER A 182 -27.70 -2.23 -7.78
CA SER A 182 -28.74 -1.76 -8.71
C SER A 182 -29.45 -2.88 -9.47
N LYS A 183 -28.90 -4.09 -9.49
CA LYS A 183 -29.49 -5.28 -10.13
C LYS A 183 -30.44 -6.06 -9.22
N LYS A 184 -30.69 -5.57 -8.01
CA LYS A 184 -31.58 -6.18 -7.02
C LYS A 184 -32.87 -5.39 -6.92
#